data_AF-A0A0G1MCJ1-F1
#
_entry.id   AF-A0A0G1MCJ1-F1
#
_cell.length_a   1.000
_cell.length_b   1.000
_cell.length_c   1.000
_cell.angle_alpha   90.00
_cell.angle_beta   90.00
_cell.angle_gamma   90.00
#
_symmetry.space_group_name_H-M   'P 1'
#
loop_
_entity.id
_entity.type
_entity.pdbx_description
1 polymer ?
#
loop_
_entity_poly.entity_id
_entity_poly.type
_entity_poly.pdbx_seq_one_letter_code
_entity_poly.pdbx_strand_id
1 'polypeptide(L)'
;MSQDTQENQSSSDKEIPQHAWDDSSGEKNQKSVRIGKIIVDRNLCIGAASCIAVAPGVFQLDSENKAVVYNEKGADDETILLAAKSCPTRAILVFDEEGNQVYP
;
A
#
# COMPACT_ATOMS: atom_id res chain seq x y z
N MET A 1 -15.53 40.84 53.26
CA MET A 1 -15.22 39.44 52.90
C MET A 1 -15.11 39.42 51.37
N SER A 2 -13.96 39.74 50.75
CA SER A 2 -12.69 39.01 50.73
C SER A 2 -12.88 37.54 50.39
N GLN A 3 -12.80 37.23 49.09
CA GLN A 3 -11.82 36.34 48.44
C GLN A 3 -12.39 36.02 47.05
N ASP A 4 -11.82 36.57 45.98
CA ASP A 4 -10.69 35.98 45.24
C ASP A 4 -10.95 34.55 44.81
N THR A 5 -11.31 34.38 43.54
CA THR A 5 -10.71 33.33 42.72
C THR A 5 -10.64 33.82 41.28
N GLN A 6 -9.56 34.53 40.97
CA GLN A 6 -8.97 34.45 39.64
C GLN A 6 -8.28 33.09 39.55
N GLU A 7 -8.79 32.19 38.71
CA GLU A 7 -8.00 31.17 38.04
C GLU A 7 -8.57 31.06 36.63
N ASN A 8 -8.03 31.83 35.68
CA ASN A 8 -6.75 31.61 35.02
C ASN A 8 -6.83 30.48 33.97
N GLN A 9 -6.71 30.92 32.72
CA GLN A 9 -6.10 30.21 31.60
C GLN A 9 -6.73 28.87 31.16
N SER A 10 -7.54 28.96 30.10
CA SER A 10 -7.25 28.21 28.87
C SER A 10 -8.13 28.81 27.76
N SER A 11 -7.66 29.77 26.96
CA SER A 11 -6.84 29.49 25.78
C SER A 11 -7.12 28.09 25.23
N SER A 12 -8.10 27.96 24.32
CA SER A 12 -8.04 27.09 23.13
C SER A 12 -9.35 27.11 22.32
N ASP A 13 -9.88 28.27 21.95
CA ASP A 13 -10.71 28.35 20.73
C ASP A 13 -9.77 28.58 19.55
N LYS A 14 -8.91 27.58 19.31
CA LYS A 14 -8.25 27.43 18.00
C LYS A 14 -9.24 26.63 17.15
N GLU A 15 -9.99 27.37 16.35
CA GLU A 15 -10.72 26.87 15.20
C GLU A 15 -9.89 25.81 14.49
N ILE A 16 -10.41 24.59 14.40
CA ILE A 16 -9.86 23.54 13.56
C ILE A 16 -10.48 23.77 12.16
N PRO A 17 -9.74 24.24 11.14
CA PRO A 17 -10.28 24.33 9.79
C PRO A 17 -10.56 22.91 9.27
N GLN A 18 -11.82 22.62 8.95
CA GLN A 18 -12.32 21.33 8.47
C GLN A 18 -11.87 20.92 7.04
N HIS A 19 -10.82 21.54 6.48
CA HIS A 19 -10.43 21.26 5.09
C HIS A 19 -8.91 21.34 4.86
N ALA A 20 -8.23 20.24 5.17
CA ALA A 20 -6.87 19.97 4.68
C ALA A 20 -6.76 18.48 4.30
N TRP A 21 -7.60 18.05 3.36
CA TRP A 21 -7.37 16.82 2.58
C TRP A 21 -7.37 17.18 1.08
N ASP A 22 -6.72 18.31 0.76
CA ASP A 22 -6.28 18.59 -0.60
C ASP A 22 -4.95 17.86 -0.80
N ASP A 23 -4.97 16.77 -1.57
CA ASP A 23 -3.88 16.42 -2.47
C ASP A 23 -4.40 15.38 -3.47
N SER A 24 -5.15 15.91 -4.45
CA SER A 24 -5.23 15.30 -5.77
C SER A 24 -3.83 15.33 -6.38
N SER A 25 -3.08 14.23 -6.29
CA SER A 25 -1.83 14.12 -7.04
C SER A 25 -1.43 12.66 -7.20
N GLY A 26 -1.60 12.16 -8.43
CA GLY A 26 -1.28 10.77 -8.76
C GLY A 26 -1.43 10.43 -10.24
N GLU A 27 -0.95 11.29 -11.15
CA GLU A 27 -0.72 10.93 -12.54
C GLU A 27 0.34 9.81 -12.60
N LYS A 28 -0.08 8.55 -12.66
CA LYS A 28 0.85 7.44 -12.74
C LYS A 28 1.24 7.23 -14.20
N ASN A 29 2.35 7.87 -14.57
CA ASN A 29 3.10 7.63 -15.79
C ASN A 29 3.43 6.13 -15.90
N GLN A 30 2.77 5.48 -16.84
CA GLN A 30 2.62 4.03 -16.91
C GLN A 30 3.58 3.48 -17.97
N LYS A 31 4.78 3.10 -17.52
CA LYS A 31 5.75 2.34 -18.32
C LYS A 31 5.15 0.96 -18.57
N SER A 32 4.82 0.66 -19.83
CA SER A 32 4.38 -0.67 -20.27
C SER A 32 5.50 -1.70 -20.12
N VAL A 33 5.52 -2.43 -19.01
CA VAL A 33 6.38 -3.61 -18.82
C VAL A 33 5.48 -4.84 -18.84
N ARG A 34 5.86 -5.90 -19.58
CA ARG A 34 5.14 -7.19 -19.59
C ARG A 34 5.68 -8.07 -18.47
N ILE A 35 4.80 -8.52 -17.57
CA ILE A 35 5.17 -9.40 -16.46
C ILE A 35 4.84 -10.82 -16.86
N GLY A 36 5.86 -11.69 -16.84
CA GLY A 36 5.72 -13.09 -17.17
C GLY A 36 5.49 -13.98 -15.95
N LYS A 37 6.11 -13.64 -14.81
CA LYS A 37 6.09 -14.51 -13.63
C LYS A 37 6.14 -13.72 -12.32
N ILE A 38 5.41 -14.20 -11.31
CA ILE A 38 5.33 -13.55 -10.00
C ILE A 38 5.66 -14.58 -8.92
N ILE A 39 6.56 -14.23 -8.01
CA ILE A 39 6.97 -15.08 -6.90
C ILE A 39 6.82 -14.29 -5.61
N VAL A 40 6.19 -14.88 -4.59
CA VAL A 40 6.06 -14.25 -3.27
C VAL A 40 6.94 -14.97 -2.27
N ASP A 41 7.87 -14.23 -1.67
CA ASP A 41 8.70 -14.73 -0.58
C ASP A 41 7.91 -14.68 0.73
N ARG A 42 7.54 -15.87 1.23
CA ARG A 42 6.78 -16.02 2.48
C ARG A 42 7.59 -15.62 3.71
N ASN A 43 8.92 -15.63 3.64
CA ASN A 43 9.79 -15.23 4.76
C ASN A 43 9.75 -13.71 4.97
N LEU A 44 9.69 -12.95 3.89
CA LEU A 44 9.60 -11.48 3.92
C LEU A 44 8.15 -10.98 4.06
N CYS A 45 7.16 -11.79 3.68
CA CYS A 45 5.76 -11.40 3.76
C CYS A 45 5.30 -11.33 5.22
N ILE A 46 4.96 -10.12 5.68
CA ILE A 46 4.40 -9.89 7.03
C ILE A 46 2.87 -9.96 7.07
N GLY A 47 2.21 -10.28 5.95
CA GLY A 47 0.75 -10.34 5.89
C GLY A 47 0.05 -8.97 5.87
N ALA A 48 0.72 -7.93 5.37
CA ALA A 48 0.15 -6.58 5.30
C ALA A 48 -1.06 -6.45 4.35
N ALA A 49 -1.32 -7.44 3.51
CA ALA A 49 -2.42 -7.48 2.53
C ALA A 49 -2.47 -6.31 1.52
N SER A 50 -1.46 -5.43 1.47
CA SER A 50 -1.42 -4.29 0.54
C SER A 50 -1.50 -4.71 -0.93
N CYS A 51 -0.92 -5.86 -1.28
CA CYS A 51 -0.98 -6.38 -2.64
C CYS A 51 -2.39 -6.84 -3.05
N ILE A 52 -3.20 -7.31 -2.11
CA ILE A 52 -4.58 -7.74 -2.36
C ILE A 52 -5.48 -6.52 -2.51
N ALA A 53 -5.20 -5.45 -1.76
CA ALA A 53 -5.92 -4.18 -1.93
C ALA A 53 -5.75 -3.60 -3.35
N VAL A 54 -4.59 -3.82 -3.98
CA VAL A 54 -4.30 -3.33 -5.34
C VAL A 54 -4.70 -4.35 -6.41
N ALA A 55 -4.38 -5.62 -6.21
CA ALA A 55 -4.58 -6.70 -7.17
C ALA A 55 -5.25 -7.93 -6.51
N PRO A 56 -6.54 -7.82 -6.14
CA PRO A 56 -7.27 -8.91 -5.49
C PRO A 56 -7.48 -10.12 -6.40
N GLY A 57 -7.43 -9.90 -7.73
CA GLY A 57 -7.52 -10.94 -8.73
C GLY A 57 -6.26 -11.80 -8.87
N VAL A 58 -5.13 -11.37 -8.30
CA VAL A 58 -3.81 -12.00 -8.47
C VAL A 58 -3.30 -12.59 -7.17
N PHE A 59 -3.39 -11.81 -6.09
CA PHE A 59 -2.91 -12.18 -4.77
C PHE A 59 -4.07 -12.55 -3.86
N GLN A 60 -3.82 -13.51 -2.98
CA GLN A 60 -4.74 -13.94 -1.93
C GLN A 60 -3.92 -14.20 -0.65
N LEU A 61 -4.52 -14.07 0.53
CA LEU A 61 -3.92 -14.57 1.77
C LEU A 61 -4.26 -16.05 1.95
N ASP A 62 -3.26 -16.83 2.34
CA ASP A 62 -3.47 -18.19 2.84
C ASP A 62 -3.89 -18.19 4.34
N SER A 63 -4.07 -19.38 4.90
CA SER A 63 -4.32 -19.61 6.33
C SER A 63 -3.30 -19.00 7.30
N GLU A 64 -2.04 -18.83 6.88
CA GLU A 64 -0.97 -18.24 7.68
C GLU A 64 -0.88 -16.71 7.52
N ASN A 65 -1.88 -16.09 6.89
CA ASN A 65 -1.87 -14.68 6.48
C ASN A 65 -0.67 -14.32 5.60
N LYS A 66 -0.14 -15.26 4.80
CA LYS A 66 0.89 -14.97 3.80
C LYS A 66 0.26 -14.73 2.45
N ALA A 67 0.77 -13.73 1.74
CA ALA A 67 0.36 -13.48 0.37
C ALA A 67 0.83 -14.65 -0.52
N VAL A 68 -0.08 -15.15 -1.34
CA VAL A 68 0.16 -16.17 -2.35
C VAL A 68 -0.43 -15.70 -3.67
N VAL A 69 0.21 -16.07 -4.77
CA VAL A 69 -0.30 -15.80 -6.12
C VAL A 69 -1.14 -16.99 -6.53
N TYR A 70 -2.42 -16.76 -6.82
CA TYR A 70 -3.31 -17.81 -7.32
C TYR A 70 -3.60 -17.66 -8.82
N ASN A 71 -3.48 -16.44 -9.35
CA ASN A 71 -3.70 -16.17 -10.76
C ASN A 71 -2.79 -15.03 -11.24
N GLU A 72 -1.67 -15.39 -11.88
CA GLU A 72 -0.69 -14.44 -12.41
C GLU A 72 -1.26 -13.51 -13.49
N LYS A 73 -2.38 -13.90 -14.12
CA LYS A 73 -3.08 -13.13 -15.17
C LYS A 73 -4.38 -12.50 -14.68
N GLY A 74 -4.55 -12.41 -13.36
CA GLY A 74 -5.76 -11.86 -12.74
C GLY A 74 -5.88 -10.33 -12.78
N ALA A 75 -4.83 -9.64 -13.20
CA ALA A 75 -4.79 -8.19 -13.38
C ALA A 75 -3.78 -7.82 -14.47
N ASP A 76 -3.81 -6.56 -14.91
CA ASP A 76 -2.83 -6.02 -15.85
C ASP A 76 -1.43 -5.97 -15.24
N ASP A 77 -0.41 -6.04 -16.10
CA ASP A 77 1.00 -5.97 -15.71
C ASP A 77 1.30 -4.76 -14.79
N GLU A 78 0.65 -3.63 -15.07
CA GLU A 78 0.84 -2.39 -14.32
C GLU A 78 0.25 -2.47 -12.92
N THR A 79 -0.90 -3.12 -12.78
CA THR A 79 -1.58 -3.37 -11.51
C THR A 79 -0.77 -4.35 -10.66
N ILE A 80 -0.19 -5.37 -11.27
CA ILE A 80 0.72 -6.32 -10.60
C ILE A 80 1.98 -5.58 -10.11
N LEU A 81 2.59 -4.75 -10.95
CA LEU A 81 3.76 -3.96 -10.57
C LEU A 81 3.43 -2.98 -9.44
N LEU A 82 2.25 -2.36 -9.47
CA LEU A 82 1.79 -1.47 -8.40
C LEU A 82 1.55 -2.24 -7.10
N ALA A 83 0.98 -3.44 -7.16
CA ALA A 83 0.79 -4.31 -6.00
C ALA A 83 2.13 -4.71 -5.37
N ALA A 84 3.12 -5.02 -6.20
CA ALA A 84 4.48 -5.31 -5.75
C ALA A 84 5.12 -4.09 -5.07
N LYS A 85 5.02 -2.90 -5.67
CA LYS A 85 5.48 -1.62 -5.09
C LYS A 85 4.77 -1.23 -3.80
N SER A 86 3.53 -1.69 -3.61
CA SER A 86 2.74 -1.43 -2.41
C SER A 86 3.15 -2.31 -1.23
N CYS A 87 4.04 -3.30 -1.43
CA CYS A 87 4.52 -4.17 -0.38
C CYS A 87 5.58 -3.45 0.48
N PRO A 88 5.35 -3.23 1.78
CA PRO A 88 6.31 -2.52 2.64
C PRO A 88 7.62 -3.29 2.85
N THR A 89 7.57 -4.62 2.80
CA THR A 89 8.73 -5.50 2.99
C THR A 89 9.32 -6.00 1.67
N ARG A 90 8.78 -5.56 0.52
CA ARG A 90 9.23 -5.97 -0.82
C ARG A 90 9.29 -7.49 -0.99
N ALA A 91 8.28 -8.19 -0.46
CA ALA A 91 8.19 -9.66 -0.51
C ALA A 91 7.75 -10.21 -1.88
N ILE A 92 7.36 -9.36 -2.83
CA ILE A 92 6.81 -9.74 -4.13
C ILE A 92 7.87 -9.54 -5.19
N LEU A 93 8.37 -10.64 -5.75
CA LEU A 93 9.30 -10.70 -6.86
C LEU A 93 8.50 -10.80 -8.17
N VAL A 94 8.87 -9.99 -9.14
CA VAL A 94 8.24 -9.85 -10.44
C VAL A 94 9.31 -10.06 -11.51
N PHE A 95 9.03 -10.96 -12.44
CA PHE A 95 9.90 -11.27 -13.57
C PHE A 95 9.15 -11.02 -14.87
N ASP A 96 9.88 -10.59 -15.91
CA ASP A 96 9.34 -10.49 -17.26
C ASP A 96 9.17 -11.88 -17.91
N GLU A 97 8.69 -11.90 -19.16
CA GLU A 97 8.54 -13.13 -19.95
C GLU A 97 9.89 -13.75 -20.35
N GLU A 98 10.98 -12.97 -20.30
CA GLU A 98 12.35 -13.39 -20.60
C GLU A 98 13.06 -13.98 -19.36
N GLY A 99 12.46 -13.85 -18.18
CA GLY A 99 13.01 -14.28 -16.89
C GLY A 99 13.89 -13.24 -16.19
N ASN A 100 13.94 -11.99 -16.68
CA ASN A 100 14.63 -10.90 -15.99
C ASN A 100 13.78 -10.41 -14.81
N GLN A 101 14.41 -10.21 -13.67
CA GLN A 101 13.75 -9.63 -12.50
C GLN A 101 13.49 -8.14 -12.73
N VAL A 102 12.21 -7.77 -12.80
CA VAL A 102 11.74 -6.38 -12.97
C VAL A 102 11.62 -5.69 -11.62
N TYR A 103 11.25 -6.44 -10.58
CA TYR A 103 11.04 -5.94 -9.22
C TYR A 103 11.16 -7.10 -8.22
N PRO A 104 11.50 -6.89 -6.94
CA PRO A 104 12.06 -5.68 -6.33
C PRO A 104 13.47 -5.38 -6.82
#